data_AF-A0A1H6ICL6-F1
#
_entry.id   AF-A0A1H6ICL6-F1
#
_cell.length_a   1.000
_cell.length_b   1.000
_cell.length_c   1.000
_cell.angle_alpha   90.00
_cell.angle_beta   90.00
_cell.angle_gamma   90.00
#
_symmetry.space_group_name_H-M   'P 1'
#
loop_
_entity.id
_entity.type
_entity.pdbx_description
1 polymer ?
#
loop_
_entity_poly.entity_id
_entity_poly.type
_entity_poly.pdbx_seq_one_letter_code
_entity_poly.pdbx_strand_id
1 'polypeptide(L)'
;MKKINITSQVKELSDSLFNDRKTENLRYYPIDKFYILAHNYLEKILSVNHLEFIFYNLEMINETYTVQLLLCLPELWENVTYNDMITLIENFTNSFSFYVLMEFTHKYLEIDLMDEIFYNKNVDLKFKKDCIKYFPNIIASLYMNEFDYIELEENLYGVNIEQIKKIQLKFKNDSNFKSVMSKEEVYKKLSAIKI
;
A
#
# COMPACT_ATOMS: atom_id res chain seq x y z
N MET A 1 3.48 -21.25 5.76
CA MET A 1 3.80 -19.85 5.45
C MET A 1 4.85 -19.83 4.36
N LYS A 2 4.54 -19.26 3.20
CA LYS A 2 5.52 -19.07 2.11
C LYS A 2 6.34 -17.83 2.47
N LYS A 3 7.66 -17.99 2.63
CA LYS A 3 8.53 -16.84 2.92
C LYS A 3 8.79 -16.03 1.65
N ILE A 4 8.72 -14.72 1.74
CA ILE A 4 9.18 -13.80 0.69
C ILE A 4 10.69 -13.66 0.85
N ASN A 5 11.45 -14.00 -0.20
CA ASN A 5 12.90 -13.84 -0.23
C ASN A 5 13.24 -12.68 -1.15
N ILE A 6 13.83 -11.62 -0.60
CA ILE A 6 14.18 -10.43 -1.39
C ILE A 6 15.45 -10.67 -2.18
N THR A 7 15.34 -10.64 -3.49
CA THR A 7 16.49 -10.67 -4.40
C THR A 7 17.31 -9.38 -4.32
N SER A 8 18.62 -9.47 -4.61
CA SER A 8 19.50 -8.29 -4.62
C SER A 8 19.00 -7.22 -5.59
N GLN A 9 18.47 -7.63 -6.75
CA GLN A 9 17.93 -6.73 -7.76
C GLN A 9 16.75 -5.90 -7.23
N VAL A 10 15.80 -6.53 -6.51
CA VAL A 10 14.67 -5.80 -5.90
C VAL A 10 15.17 -4.83 -4.85
N LYS A 11 16.07 -5.29 -3.98
CA LYS A 11 16.66 -4.46 -2.92
C LYS A 11 17.38 -3.23 -3.50
N GLU A 12 18.26 -3.43 -4.47
CA GLU A 12 19.02 -2.35 -5.12
C GLU A 12 18.10 -1.35 -5.82
N LEU A 13 17.08 -1.83 -6.52
CA LEU A 13 16.09 -0.98 -7.20
C LEU A 13 15.31 -0.12 -6.20
N SER A 14 14.77 -0.72 -5.14
CA SER A 14 14.01 0.01 -4.12
C SER A 14 14.89 0.96 -3.32
N ASP A 15 16.10 0.55 -2.95
CA ASP A 15 17.07 1.42 -2.26
C ASP A 15 17.47 2.62 -3.15
N SER A 16 17.60 2.43 -4.47
CA SER A 16 17.88 3.52 -5.42
C SER A 16 16.74 4.53 -5.46
N LEU A 17 15.50 4.06 -5.67
CA LEU A 17 14.30 4.91 -5.65
C LEU A 17 14.21 5.71 -4.35
N PHE A 18 14.41 5.03 -3.21
CA PHE A 18 14.35 5.67 -1.90
C PHE A 18 15.48 6.66 -1.63
N ASN A 19 16.68 6.45 -2.18
CA ASN A 19 17.79 7.38 -1.97
C ASN A 19 17.75 8.58 -2.90
N ASP A 20 17.22 8.43 -4.11
CA ASP A 20 17.15 9.52 -5.09
C ASP A 20 16.30 10.69 -4.58
N ARG A 21 15.31 10.45 -3.73
CA ARG A 21 14.53 11.50 -3.03
C ARG A 21 15.37 12.51 -2.24
N LYS A 22 16.60 12.16 -1.86
CA LYS A 22 17.52 13.01 -1.09
C LYS A 22 18.27 14.02 -1.97
N THR A 23 18.19 13.90 -3.29
CA THR A 23 18.78 14.87 -4.22
C THR A 23 17.98 16.18 -4.16
N GLU A 24 18.67 17.33 -4.16
CA GLU A 24 18.10 18.64 -3.82
C GLU A 24 16.90 19.09 -4.70
N ASN A 25 16.67 18.43 -5.84
CA ASN A 25 15.59 18.71 -6.78
C ASN A 25 14.23 18.12 -6.40
N LEU A 26 14.16 17.21 -5.40
CA LEU A 26 12.92 16.51 -4.99
C LEU A 26 12.38 16.98 -3.64
N ARG A 27 12.87 18.10 -3.09
CA ARG A 27 12.63 18.58 -1.72
C ARG A 27 11.16 18.73 -1.29
N TYR A 28 10.20 18.63 -2.20
CA TYR A 28 8.78 18.80 -1.88
C TYR A 28 7.86 17.64 -2.27
N TYR A 29 8.31 16.63 -3.02
CA TYR A 29 7.50 15.43 -3.33
C TYR A 29 8.37 14.17 -3.48
N PRO A 30 8.20 13.14 -2.63
CA PRO A 30 9.20 12.08 -2.45
C PRO A 30 9.34 11.07 -3.60
N ILE A 31 8.38 10.96 -4.53
CA ILE A 31 8.48 10.29 -5.85
C ILE A 31 7.09 10.40 -6.53
N ASP A 32 7.04 10.82 -7.80
CA ASP A 32 5.82 10.82 -8.61
C ASP A 32 5.97 9.93 -9.87
N LYS A 33 4.87 9.73 -10.62
CA LYS A 33 4.90 8.94 -11.86
C LYS A 33 5.80 9.57 -12.91
N PHE A 34 5.84 10.90 -13.02
CA PHE A 34 6.67 11.59 -14.00
C PHE A 34 8.15 11.28 -13.78
N TYR A 35 8.60 11.31 -12.53
CA TYR A 35 9.94 10.91 -12.13
C TYR A 35 10.23 9.44 -12.47
N ILE A 36 9.30 8.54 -12.11
CA ILE A 36 9.41 7.09 -12.40
C ILE A 36 9.57 6.85 -13.91
N LEU A 37 8.83 7.57 -14.74
CA LEU A 37 8.90 7.47 -16.19
C LEU A 37 10.20 8.08 -16.75
N ALA A 38 10.55 9.29 -16.32
CA ALA A 38 11.73 10.02 -16.82
C ALA A 38 13.05 9.26 -16.56
N HIS A 39 13.11 8.44 -15.51
CA HIS A 39 14.29 7.67 -15.12
C HIS A 39 14.20 6.18 -15.51
N ASN A 40 13.22 5.80 -16.33
CA ASN A 40 12.98 4.41 -16.76
C ASN A 40 12.84 3.43 -15.59
N TYR A 41 12.27 3.88 -14.47
CA TYR A 41 12.03 3.02 -13.31
C TYR A 41 10.82 2.11 -13.54
N LEU A 42 9.81 2.53 -14.29
CA LEU A 42 8.61 1.72 -14.50
C LEU A 42 8.92 0.34 -15.08
N GLU A 43 9.67 0.28 -16.18
CA GLU A 43 10.05 -0.99 -16.82
C GLU A 43 10.88 -1.87 -15.89
N LYS A 44 11.79 -1.27 -15.12
CA LYS A 44 12.62 -1.99 -14.14
C LYS A 44 11.76 -2.60 -13.03
N ILE A 45 10.80 -1.83 -12.50
CA ILE A 45 9.85 -2.29 -11.47
C ILE A 45 8.99 -3.43 -12.01
N LEU A 46 8.47 -3.32 -13.24
CA LEU A 46 7.64 -4.36 -13.84
C LEU A 46 8.44 -5.61 -14.25
N SER A 47 9.77 -5.50 -14.37
CA SER A 47 10.66 -6.63 -14.70
C SER A 47 11.05 -7.49 -13.49
N VAL A 48 10.88 -6.98 -12.27
CA VAL A 48 11.19 -7.71 -11.03
C VAL A 48 9.95 -8.40 -10.47
N ASN A 49 10.13 -9.29 -9.48
CA ASN A 49 9.01 -9.93 -8.80
C ASN A 49 8.17 -8.86 -8.07
N HIS A 50 6.90 -8.71 -8.45
CA HIS A 50 6.01 -7.69 -7.91
C HIS A 50 5.80 -7.84 -6.40
N LEU A 51 5.66 -9.08 -5.92
CA LEU A 51 5.44 -9.38 -4.51
C LEU A 51 6.66 -9.01 -3.66
N GLU A 52 7.86 -9.34 -4.11
CA GLU A 52 9.12 -8.93 -3.45
C GLU A 52 9.24 -7.39 -3.41
N PHE A 53 8.92 -6.71 -4.52
CA PHE A 53 9.02 -5.26 -4.61
C PHE A 53 8.03 -4.56 -3.66
N ILE A 54 6.76 -4.98 -3.65
CA ILE A 54 5.74 -4.44 -2.74
C ILE A 54 6.16 -4.70 -1.29
N PHE A 55 6.55 -5.93 -0.97
CA PHE A 55 6.98 -6.31 0.38
C PHE A 55 8.14 -5.45 0.87
N TYR A 56 9.21 -5.32 0.06
CA TYR A 56 10.39 -4.58 0.46
C TYR A 56 10.04 -3.12 0.78
N ASN A 57 9.27 -2.46 -0.08
CA ASN A 57 8.91 -1.06 0.11
C ASN A 57 7.97 -0.86 1.30
N LEU A 58 7.02 -1.78 1.56
CA LEU A 58 6.17 -1.73 2.75
C LEU A 58 6.94 -1.93 4.06
N GLU A 59 8.05 -2.67 4.04
CA GLU A 59 8.96 -2.84 5.18
C GLU A 59 9.93 -1.65 5.36
N MET A 60 10.01 -0.73 4.39
CA MET A 60 10.70 0.54 4.59
C MET A 60 9.82 1.43 5.48
N ILE A 61 10.29 1.76 6.68
CA ILE A 61 9.55 2.56 7.67
C ILE A 61 9.47 4.04 7.24
N ASN A 62 8.72 4.33 6.17
CA ASN A 62 8.49 5.67 5.63
C ASN A 62 7.14 5.74 4.89
N GLU A 63 6.15 6.36 5.52
CA GLU A 63 4.73 6.26 5.14
C GLU A 63 4.46 7.03 3.86
N THR A 64 4.79 8.31 3.89
CA THR A 64 4.57 9.24 2.78
C THR A 64 5.25 8.76 1.49
N TYR A 65 6.50 8.28 1.58
CA TYR A 65 7.18 7.69 0.42
C TYR A 65 6.45 6.48 -0.13
N THR A 66 6.10 5.53 0.76
CA THR A 66 5.62 4.22 0.32
C THR A 66 4.22 4.33 -0.26
N VAL A 67 3.30 5.04 0.41
CA VAL A 67 1.95 5.26 -0.10
C VAL A 67 1.98 5.96 -1.46
N GLN A 68 2.79 7.00 -1.60
CA GLN A 68 2.91 7.75 -2.86
C GLN A 68 3.55 6.90 -3.97
N LEU A 69 4.61 6.13 -3.66
CA LEU A 69 5.21 5.20 -4.63
C LEU A 69 4.18 4.20 -5.14
N LEU A 70 3.41 3.59 -4.24
CA LEU A 70 2.39 2.60 -4.58
C LEU A 70 1.24 3.22 -5.38
N LEU A 71 0.87 4.47 -5.11
CA LEU A 71 -0.10 5.24 -5.89
C LEU A 71 0.38 5.47 -7.32
N CYS A 72 1.68 5.74 -7.49
CA CYS A 72 2.29 5.99 -8.79
C CYS A 72 2.49 4.72 -9.65
N LEU A 73 2.07 3.55 -9.18
CA LEU A 73 2.32 2.26 -9.84
C LEU A 73 1.04 1.45 -10.07
N PRO A 74 -0.01 2.00 -10.72
CA PRO A 74 -1.23 1.23 -10.99
C PRO A 74 -0.97 -0.08 -11.75
N GLU A 75 0.01 -0.10 -12.67
CA GLU A 75 0.39 -1.28 -13.46
C GLU A 75 0.92 -2.43 -12.59
N LEU A 76 1.57 -2.11 -11.47
CA LEU A 76 2.05 -3.12 -10.51
C LEU A 76 0.88 -3.88 -9.88
N TRP A 77 -0.22 -3.17 -9.60
CA TRP A 77 -1.41 -3.70 -8.95
C TRP A 77 -2.29 -4.55 -9.87
N GLU A 78 -2.13 -4.45 -11.19
CA GLU A 78 -2.86 -5.29 -12.14
C GLU A 78 -2.55 -6.79 -11.91
N ASN A 79 -1.33 -7.12 -11.47
CA ASN A 79 -0.88 -8.50 -11.25
C ASN A 79 -1.10 -9.04 -9.83
N VAL A 80 -1.50 -8.20 -8.87
CA VAL A 80 -1.63 -8.60 -7.46
C VAL A 80 -2.90 -9.43 -7.24
N THR A 81 -2.76 -10.61 -6.64
CA THR A 81 -3.89 -11.49 -6.30
C THR A 81 -4.26 -11.41 -4.81
N TYR A 82 -5.41 -11.97 -4.42
CA TYR A 82 -5.76 -12.13 -3.01
C TYR A 82 -4.68 -12.91 -2.23
N ASN A 83 -4.17 -14.00 -2.80
CA ASN A 83 -3.12 -14.80 -2.17
C ASN A 83 -1.80 -14.03 -2.00
N ASP A 84 -1.49 -13.08 -2.89
CA ASP A 84 -0.34 -12.20 -2.73
C ASP A 84 -0.50 -11.30 -1.50
N MET A 85 -1.70 -10.72 -1.31
CA MET A 85 -2.01 -9.91 -0.12
C MET A 85 -1.90 -10.70 1.18
N ILE A 86 -2.43 -11.93 1.21
CA ILE A 86 -2.24 -12.83 2.36
C ILE A 86 -0.76 -13.11 2.58
N THR A 87 0.00 -13.38 1.51
CA THR A 87 1.44 -13.66 1.63
C THR A 87 2.19 -12.44 2.18
N LEU A 88 1.86 -11.21 1.77
CA LEU A 88 2.43 -9.98 2.35
C LEU A 88 2.15 -9.89 3.85
N ILE A 89 0.87 -9.96 4.24
CA ILE A 89 0.39 -9.86 5.63
C ILE A 89 1.10 -10.87 6.54
N GLU A 90 1.31 -12.10 6.07
CA GLU A 90 1.98 -13.16 6.83
C GLU A 90 3.50 -12.96 6.98
N ASN A 91 4.13 -12.15 6.11
CA ASN A 91 5.58 -11.96 6.09
C ASN A 91 6.04 -10.66 6.76
N PHE A 92 5.14 -9.71 7.04
CA PHE A 92 5.54 -8.44 7.63
C PHE A 92 6.24 -8.62 8.98
N THR A 93 7.29 -7.83 9.20
CA THR A 93 8.15 -7.94 10.39
C THR A 93 7.95 -6.80 11.38
N ASN A 94 7.07 -5.85 11.05
CA ASN A 94 6.80 -4.68 11.88
C ASN A 94 5.35 -4.19 11.71
N SER A 95 4.81 -3.53 12.74
CA SER A 95 3.44 -3.02 12.74
C SER A 95 3.20 -1.92 11.69
N PHE A 96 4.25 -1.19 11.33
CA PHE A 96 4.17 -0.07 10.42
C PHE A 96 3.82 -0.50 8.98
N SER A 97 4.30 -1.65 8.52
CA SER A 97 3.93 -2.22 7.21
C SER A 97 2.44 -2.50 7.09
N PHE A 98 1.78 -2.90 8.18
CA PHE A 98 0.32 -3.03 8.21
C PHE A 98 -0.39 -1.67 8.10
N TYR A 99 0.18 -0.62 8.69
CA TYR A 99 -0.43 0.72 8.64
C TYR A 99 -0.44 1.26 7.23
N VAL A 100 0.72 1.21 6.56
CA VAL A 100 0.89 1.66 5.18
C VAL A 100 0.05 0.83 4.22
N LEU A 101 0.03 -0.50 4.41
CA LEU A 101 -0.81 -1.36 3.58
C LEU A 101 -2.27 -0.97 3.73
N MET A 102 -2.79 -0.86 4.97
CA MET A 102 -4.19 -0.52 5.22
C MET A 102 -4.55 0.87 4.70
N GLU A 103 -3.68 1.87 4.92
CA GLU A 103 -3.89 3.21 4.37
C GLU A 103 -4.01 3.15 2.84
N PHE A 104 -3.04 2.55 2.16
CA PHE A 104 -3.06 2.48 0.70
C PHE A 104 -4.27 1.69 0.18
N THR A 105 -4.56 0.53 0.77
CA THR A 105 -5.61 -0.37 0.28
C THR A 105 -7.01 0.16 0.56
N HIS A 106 -7.26 0.76 1.73
CA HIS A 106 -8.55 1.41 2.00
C HIS A 106 -8.71 2.67 1.15
N LYS A 107 -7.68 3.52 1.11
CA LYS A 107 -7.79 4.86 0.51
C LYS A 107 -7.87 4.82 -1.00
N TYR A 108 -7.03 4.02 -1.66
CA TYR A 108 -6.90 4.05 -3.12
C TYR A 108 -7.45 2.81 -3.82
N LEU A 109 -7.34 1.62 -3.21
CA LEU A 109 -7.85 0.38 -3.82
C LEU A 109 -9.30 0.06 -3.44
N GLU A 110 -9.84 0.73 -2.43
CA GLU A 110 -11.16 0.48 -1.86
C GLU A 110 -11.38 -0.98 -1.38
N ILE A 111 -10.35 -1.61 -0.84
CA ILE A 111 -10.43 -2.98 -0.27
C ILE A 111 -10.20 -3.00 1.25
N ASP A 112 -11.00 -3.79 1.97
CA ASP A 112 -10.82 -4.07 3.40
C ASP A 112 -10.00 -5.34 3.61
N LEU A 113 -8.89 -5.22 4.34
CA LEU A 113 -8.02 -6.34 4.74
C LEU A 113 -7.97 -6.54 6.27
N MET A 114 -8.87 -5.90 7.03
CA MET A 114 -8.82 -5.98 8.50
C MET A 114 -8.98 -7.42 9.01
N ASP A 115 -9.85 -8.23 8.43
CA ASP A 115 -10.06 -9.61 8.90
C ASP A 115 -8.81 -10.47 8.64
N GLU A 116 -8.19 -10.26 7.48
CA GLU A 116 -6.95 -10.89 7.03
C GLU A 116 -5.78 -10.52 7.95
N ILE A 117 -5.79 -9.34 8.57
CA ILE A 117 -4.78 -8.95 9.56
C ILE A 117 -5.11 -9.54 10.94
N PHE A 118 -6.32 -9.32 11.45
CA PHE A 118 -6.64 -9.62 12.85
C PHE A 118 -6.89 -11.11 13.12
N TYR A 119 -7.48 -11.83 12.17
CA TYR A 119 -7.82 -13.25 12.32
C TYR A 119 -6.80 -14.20 11.70
N ASN A 120 -5.78 -13.69 11.00
CA ASN A 120 -4.70 -14.54 10.48
C ASN A 120 -3.78 -15.02 11.61
N LYS A 121 -3.68 -16.33 11.77
CA LYS A 121 -2.86 -17.00 12.81
C LYS A 121 -1.36 -16.79 12.67
N ASN A 122 -0.88 -16.41 11.49
CA ASN A 122 0.54 -16.20 11.20
C ASN A 122 1.00 -14.77 11.49
N VAL A 123 0.07 -13.83 11.71
CA VAL A 123 0.39 -12.46 12.14
C VAL A 123 0.63 -12.45 13.65
N ASP A 124 1.75 -11.87 14.08
CA ASP A 124 2.11 -11.78 15.50
C ASP A 124 1.06 -10.99 16.30
N LEU A 125 0.72 -11.49 17.49
CA LEU A 125 -0.25 -10.87 18.38
C LEU A 125 0.11 -9.42 18.73
N LYS A 126 1.40 -9.11 18.87
CA LYS A 126 1.90 -7.76 19.12
C LYS A 126 1.45 -6.81 18.00
N PHE A 127 1.67 -7.19 16.74
CA PHE A 127 1.33 -6.33 15.59
C PHE A 127 -0.17 -6.07 15.49
N LYS A 128 -0.99 -7.08 15.81
CA LYS A 128 -2.44 -6.92 15.89
C LYS A 128 -2.87 -5.92 16.96
N LYS A 129 -2.26 -6.01 18.16
CA LYS A 129 -2.54 -5.08 19.26
C LYS A 129 -2.11 -3.66 18.92
N ASP A 130 -0.97 -3.51 18.26
CA ASP A 130 -0.49 -2.21 17.78
C ASP A 130 -1.47 -1.61 16.76
N CYS A 131 -1.94 -2.41 15.79
CA CYS A 131 -2.97 -2.01 14.82
C CYS A 131 -4.28 -1.57 15.47
N ILE A 132 -4.81 -2.33 16.44
CA ILE A 132 -6.05 -1.97 17.17
C ILE A 132 -5.90 -0.63 17.89
N LYS A 133 -4.72 -0.37 18.46
CA LYS A 133 -4.45 0.89 19.15
C LYS A 133 -4.28 2.05 18.17
N TYR A 134 -3.68 1.80 17.00
CA TYR A 134 -3.30 2.83 16.04
C TYR A 134 -4.46 3.26 15.13
N PHE A 135 -5.16 2.32 14.49
CA PHE A 135 -6.17 2.62 13.46
C PHE A 135 -7.31 3.56 13.91
N PRO A 136 -7.84 3.50 15.15
CA PRO A 136 -8.86 4.45 15.57
C PRO A 136 -8.40 5.92 15.51
N ASN A 137 -7.10 6.18 15.68
CA ASN A 137 -6.55 7.54 15.67
C ASN A 137 -6.32 8.08 14.26
N ILE A 138 -6.22 7.20 13.27
CA ILE A 138 -5.94 7.56 11.87
C ILE A 138 -7.08 7.17 10.93
N ILE A 139 -8.24 6.78 11.45
CA ILE A 139 -9.37 6.28 10.66
C ILE A 139 -9.81 7.26 9.57
N ALA A 140 -9.63 8.57 9.79
CA ALA A 140 -9.94 9.59 8.81
C ALA A 140 -8.99 9.57 7.60
N SER A 141 -7.71 9.24 7.78
CA SER A 141 -6.71 9.19 6.70
C SER A 141 -6.81 7.94 5.83
N LEU A 142 -7.53 6.91 6.29
CA LEU A 142 -7.81 5.70 5.49
C LEU A 142 -8.76 5.96 4.30
N TYR A 143 -9.32 7.15 4.18
CA TYR A 143 -10.28 7.52 3.13
C TYR A 143 -9.81 8.77 2.41
N MET A 144 -10.07 8.82 1.10
CA MET A 144 -9.80 10.02 0.32
C MET A 144 -10.62 11.20 0.83
N ASN A 145 -9.96 12.35 0.96
CA ASN A 145 -10.57 13.64 1.22
C ASN A 145 -10.61 14.49 -0.07
N GLU A 146 -11.19 15.69 0.02
CA GLU A 146 -11.31 16.61 -1.13
C GLU A 146 -9.98 16.93 -1.80
N PHE A 147 -8.89 17.09 -1.04
CA PHE A 147 -7.56 17.33 -1.60
C PHE A 147 -7.06 16.13 -2.39
N ASP A 148 -7.25 14.90 -1.90
CA ASP A 148 -6.84 13.70 -2.63
C ASP A 148 -7.54 13.60 -4.00
N TYR A 149 -8.82 13.99 -4.07
CA TYR A 149 -9.56 14.05 -5.33
C TYR A 149 -9.01 15.12 -6.26
N ILE A 150 -8.78 16.34 -5.76
CA ILE A 150 -8.19 17.44 -6.55
C ILE A 150 -6.82 17.03 -7.09
N GLU A 151 -5.96 16.42 -6.27
CA GLU A 151 -4.63 15.98 -6.69
C GLU A 151 -4.66 14.94 -7.82
N LEU A 152 -5.64 14.03 -7.81
CA LEU A 152 -5.85 13.04 -8.87
C LEU A 152 -6.56 13.60 -10.10
N GLU A 153 -7.48 14.55 -9.94
CA GLU A 153 -8.16 15.23 -11.05
C GLU A 153 -7.19 16.13 -11.82
N GLU A 154 -6.35 16.87 -11.11
CA GLU A 154 -5.29 17.72 -11.68
C GLU A 154 -4.04 16.91 -12.08
N ASN A 155 -4.06 15.59 -11.88
CA ASN A 155 -2.99 14.67 -12.26
C ASN A 155 -1.61 15.07 -11.69
N LEU A 156 -1.57 15.58 -10.46
CA LEU A 156 -0.35 16.14 -9.85
C LEU A 156 0.74 15.09 -9.65
N TYR A 157 0.37 13.83 -9.46
CA TYR A 157 1.30 12.71 -9.32
C TYR A 157 1.58 11.97 -10.62
N GLY A 158 1.01 12.41 -11.75
CA GLY A 158 1.04 11.69 -13.02
C GLY A 158 0.23 10.38 -13.01
N VAL A 159 -0.65 10.22 -12.02
CA VAL A 159 -1.71 9.22 -11.98
C VAL A 159 -3.03 9.93 -11.74
N ASN A 160 -4.03 9.63 -12.57
CA ASN A 160 -5.35 10.23 -12.47
C ASN A 160 -6.40 9.29 -11.88
N ILE A 161 -7.57 9.85 -11.55
CA ILE A 161 -8.67 9.12 -10.92
C ILE A 161 -9.18 7.94 -11.78
N GLU A 162 -9.13 8.04 -13.11
CA GLU A 162 -9.60 6.96 -13.99
C GLU A 162 -8.66 5.75 -13.98
N GLN A 163 -7.35 5.99 -13.85
CA GLN A 163 -6.38 4.90 -13.64
C GLN A 163 -6.63 4.19 -12.30
N ILE A 164 -6.92 4.94 -11.24
CA ILE A 164 -7.25 4.38 -9.92
C ILE A 164 -8.56 3.57 -9.99
N LYS A 165 -9.63 4.13 -10.57
CA LYS A 165 -10.91 3.44 -10.76
C LYS A 165 -10.78 2.13 -11.54
N LYS A 166 -9.89 2.07 -12.55
CA LYS A 166 -9.62 0.83 -13.29
C LYS A 166 -9.09 -0.27 -12.36
N ILE A 167 -8.16 0.08 -11.47
CA ILE A 167 -7.60 -0.87 -10.50
C ILE A 167 -8.64 -1.24 -9.42
N GLN A 168 -9.40 -0.27 -8.91
CA GLN A 168 -10.51 -0.54 -7.98
C GLN A 168 -11.52 -1.52 -8.57
N LEU A 169 -11.92 -1.34 -9.83
CA LEU A 169 -12.85 -2.24 -10.52
C LEU A 169 -12.32 -3.68 -10.59
N LYS A 170 -11.00 -3.85 -10.82
CA LYS A 170 -10.37 -5.17 -10.83
C LYS A 170 -10.51 -5.86 -9.47
N PHE A 171 -10.22 -5.17 -8.36
CA PHE A 171 -10.38 -5.76 -7.02
C PHE A 171 -11.84 -5.99 -6.64
N LYS A 172 -12.74 -5.07 -7.02
CA LYS A 172 -14.19 -5.21 -6.81
C LYS A 172 -14.78 -6.44 -7.53
N ASN A 173 -14.21 -6.83 -8.67
CA ASN A 173 -14.66 -7.99 -9.43
C ASN A 173 -14.11 -9.33 -8.91
N ASP A 174 -13.16 -9.31 -7.97
CA ASP A 174 -12.64 -10.51 -7.30
C ASP A 174 -13.39 -10.73 -5.97
N SER A 175 -14.19 -11.80 -5.93
CA SER A 175 -15.07 -12.11 -4.79
C SER A 175 -14.35 -12.44 -3.50
N ASN A 176 -13.02 -12.63 -3.51
CA ASN A 176 -12.23 -12.81 -2.30
C ASN A 176 -11.97 -11.49 -1.57
N PHE A 177 -12.03 -10.35 -2.27
CA PHE A 177 -11.84 -9.05 -1.65
C PHE A 177 -13.16 -8.48 -1.12
N LYS A 178 -13.10 -7.89 0.07
CA LYS A 178 -14.20 -7.12 0.64
C LYS A 178 -14.00 -5.65 0.29
N SER A 179 -15.09 -4.96 -0.03
CA SER A 179 -15.07 -3.50 -0.16
C SER A 179 -14.85 -2.84 1.19
N VAL A 180 -14.31 -1.62 1.17
CA VAL A 180 -14.17 -0.81 2.38
C VAL A 180 -15.51 -0.60 3.09
N MET A 181 -15.45 -0.59 4.41
CA MET A 181 -16.57 -0.21 5.27
C MET A 181 -16.59 1.30 5.47
N SER A 182 -17.70 1.85 5.94
CA SER A 182 -17.75 3.23 6.44
C SER A 182 -16.86 3.45 7.67
N LYS A 183 -16.50 4.71 7.95
CA LYS A 183 -15.68 5.07 9.12
C LYS A 183 -16.31 4.56 10.43
N GLU A 184 -17.63 4.70 10.57
CA GLU A 184 -18.37 4.26 11.74
C GLU A 184 -18.32 2.74 11.93
N GLU A 185 -18.41 1.99 10.83
CA GLU A 185 -18.33 0.52 10.85
C GLU A 185 -16.91 0.04 11.16
N VAL A 186 -15.89 0.68 10.60
CA VAL A 186 -14.49 0.40 10.96
C VAL A 186 -14.27 0.64 12.46
N TYR A 187 -14.74 1.76 13.01
CA TYR A 187 -14.62 2.04 14.44
C TYR A 187 -15.31 0.98 15.30
N LYS A 188 -16.53 0.58 14.93
CA LYS A 188 -17.28 -0.49 15.60
C LYS A 188 -16.53 -1.82 15.55
N LYS A 189 -15.98 -2.18 14.37
CA LYS A 189 -15.23 -3.42 14.16
C LYS A 189 -13.99 -3.46 15.06
N LEU A 190 -13.17 -2.40 15.03
CA LEU A 190 -11.98 -2.28 15.87
C LEU A 190 -12.31 -2.38 17.36
N SER A 191 -13.43 -1.78 17.79
CA SER A 191 -13.89 -1.84 19.19
C SER A 191 -14.41 -3.22 19.60
N ALA A 192 -14.88 -4.03 18.64
CA ALA A 192 -15.45 -5.36 18.89
C ALA A 192 -14.41 -6.49 18.85
N ILE A 193 -13.23 -6.23 18.27
CA ILE A 193 -12.14 -7.19 18.17
C ILE A 193 -11.58 -7.50 19.57
N LYS A 194 -11.52 -8.80 19.91
CA LYS A 194 -10.98 -9.30 21.19
C LYS A 194 -9.73 -10.14 20.90
N ILE A 195 -8.54 -9.60 21.20
CA ILE A 195 -7.23 -10.28 21.02
C ILE A 195 -6.28 -10.00 22.19
#